data_AF-A0A838FLR0-F1
#
_entry.id   AF-A0A838FLR0-F1
#
_cell.length_a   1.000
_cell.length_b   1.000
_cell.length_c   1.000
_cell.angle_alpha   90.00
_cell.angle_beta   90.00
_cell.angle_gamma   90.00
#
_symmetry.space_group_name_H-M   'P 1'
#
loop_
_entity.id
_entity.type
_entity.pdbx_description
1 polymer ?
#
loop_
_entity_poly.entity_id
_entity_poly.type
_entity_poly.pdbx_seq_one_letter_code
_entity_poly.pdbx_strand_id
1 'polypeptide(L)'
;LRSFGGVYIDMDTECLRPIDELVEGIDFFVGYIVDERKGEKIVKQRIGSSIIGASAHHPVMERAVCEAKAHEVFGHNKEDSGPIFLDDLLKDFPELTRYPLEYFYSKTSDESENAYLIHHEARAWRTHADLNEAIKRMYAKAKKLKRRVWDRDAELKLLRKELAQLRRELDKSERKREKLEAQLRSGFAHQLRASIARTRLGGRLERR
;
A
#
# COMPACT_ATOMS: atom_id res chain seq x y z
N LEU A 1 -21.50 -17.89 22.44
CA LEU A 1 -21.45 -18.56 21.11
C LEU A 1 -21.78 -20.05 21.30
N ARG A 2 -21.16 -21.00 20.57
CA ARG A 2 -21.49 -22.45 20.51
C ARG A 2 -22.70 -22.91 21.34
N SER A 3 -22.55 -23.19 22.64
CA SER A 3 -23.61 -23.77 23.48
C SER A 3 -24.83 -22.87 23.80
N PHE A 4 -24.73 -21.56 23.60
CA PHE A 4 -25.74 -20.57 24.06
C PHE A 4 -26.09 -19.50 23.03
N GLY A 5 -25.44 -19.51 21.86
CA GLY A 5 -25.53 -18.44 20.87
C GLY A 5 -25.02 -17.09 21.41
N GLY A 6 -25.70 -16.00 21.04
CA GLY A 6 -25.42 -14.63 21.47
C GLY A 6 -24.30 -13.94 20.65
N VAL A 7 -23.84 -12.81 21.16
CA VAL A 7 -22.73 -12.02 20.58
C VAL A 7 -21.53 -12.05 21.52
N TYR A 8 -20.35 -12.32 20.97
CA TYR A 8 -19.06 -12.12 21.61
C TYR A 8 -18.49 -10.78 21.17
N ILE A 9 -17.91 -10.00 22.09
CA ILE A 9 -17.26 -8.72 21.83
C ILE A 9 -15.99 -8.63 22.69
N ASP A 10 -14.87 -8.14 22.15
CA ASP A 10 -13.63 -7.90 22.90
C ASP A 10 -13.82 -6.77 23.93
N MET A 11 -13.22 -6.91 25.12
CA MET A 11 -13.46 -6.01 26.27
C MET A 11 -12.98 -4.57 26.05
N ASP A 12 -12.05 -4.32 25.13
CA ASP A 12 -11.62 -2.97 24.73
C ASP A 12 -12.40 -2.45 23.51
N THR A 13 -13.67 -2.86 23.39
CA THR A 13 -14.61 -2.32 22.40
C THR A 13 -15.55 -1.30 23.04
N GLU A 14 -15.63 -0.12 22.45
CA GLU A 14 -16.56 0.94 22.84
C GLU A 14 -17.83 0.84 21.98
N CYS A 15 -19.00 0.87 22.62
CA CYS A 15 -20.29 0.77 21.95
C CYS A 15 -20.89 2.15 21.75
N LEU A 16 -21.09 2.54 20.48
CA LEU A 16 -21.64 3.84 20.08
C LEU A 16 -23.15 3.79 19.86
N ARG A 17 -23.68 2.64 19.39
CA ARG A 17 -25.11 2.45 19.05
C ARG A 17 -25.57 1.03 19.38
N PRO A 18 -26.85 0.80 19.72
CA PRO A 18 -27.41 -0.53 19.87
C PRO A 18 -27.20 -1.37 18.59
N ILE A 19 -26.99 -2.68 18.73
CA ILE A 19 -26.71 -3.59 17.61
C ILE A 19 -27.91 -4.47 17.25
N ASP A 20 -29.09 -4.19 17.81
CA ASP A 20 -30.31 -4.97 17.66
C ASP A 20 -30.71 -5.13 16.17
N GLU A 21 -30.61 -4.03 15.40
CA GLU A 21 -30.80 -3.99 13.94
C GLU A 21 -29.70 -4.70 13.12
N LEU A 22 -28.68 -5.27 13.79
CA LEU A 22 -27.64 -6.12 13.19
C LEU A 22 -27.71 -7.59 13.62
N VAL A 23 -28.65 -7.96 14.49
CA VAL A 23 -28.80 -9.34 14.99
C VAL A 23 -30.19 -9.93 14.76
N GLU A 24 -31.22 -9.10 14.52
CA GLU A 24 -32.57 -9.58 14.23
C GLU A 24 -32.59 -10.44 12.95
N GLY A 25 -33.06 -11.68 13.07
CA GLY A 25 -33.16 -12.63 11.96
C GLY A 25 -31.85 -13.23 11.45
N ILE A 26 -30.71 -13.03 12.14
CA ILE A 26 -29.39 -13.45 11.66
C ILE A 26 -28.80 -14.56 12.53
N ASP A 27 -28.65 -15.76 11.94
CA ASP A 27 -28.05 -16.94 12.60
C ASP A 27 -26.55 -16.82 12.86
N PHE A 28 -25.80 -16.03 12.09
CA PHE A 28 -24.38 -15.82 12.29
C PHE A 28 -23.89 -14.54 11.61
N PHE A 29 -23.02 -13.78 12.29
CA PHE A 29 -22.35 -12.64 11.67
C PHE A 29 -20.93 -12.40 12.21
N VAL A 30 -20.13 -11.75 11.37
CA VAL A 30 -18.80 -11.20 11.70
C VAL A 30 -18.58 -9.86 11.00
N GLY A 31 -17.55 -9.11 11.39
CA GLY A 31 -17.10 -7.92 10.66
C GLY A 31 -15.84 -8.16 9.84
N TYR A 32 -15.72 -7.44 8.73
CA TYR A 32 -14.46 -7.36 7.97
C TYR A 32 -13.41 -6.51 8.69
N ILE A 33 -12.13 -6.88 8.52
CA ILE A 33 -10.94 -6.09 8.85
C ILE A 33 -10.05 -5.93 7.62
N VAL A 34 -9.19 -4.92 7.61
CA VAL A 34 -8.13 -4.75 6.60
C VAL A 34 -6.78 -5.21 7.15
N ASP A 35 -6.14 -6.17 6.49
CA ASP A 35 -4.80 -6.68 6.86
C ASP A 35 -3.68 -5.78 6.29
N GLU A 36 -3.32 -4.73 7.03
CA GLU A 36 -2.22 -3.82 6.67
C GLU A 36 -0.83 -4.46 6.86
N ARG A 37 -0.39 -5.27 5.90
CA ARG A 37 1.00 -5.77 5.85
C ARG A 37 1.99 -4.61 5.69
N LYS A 38 2.77 -4.36 6.75
CA LYS A 38 3.70 -3.21 6.90
C LYS A 38 4.76 -3.10 5.78
N GLY A 39 4.40 -2.45 4.68
CA GLY A 39 5.28 -2.15 3.55
C GLY A 39 4.62 -2.29 2.19
N GLU A 40 3.52 -3.03 2.10
CA GLU A 40 2.85 -3.38 0.84
C GLU A 40 1.38 -2.93 0.87
N LYS A 41 0.88 -2.34 -0.22
CA LYS A 41 -0.54 -1.93 -0.35
C LYS A 41 -1.48 -3.11 -0.65
N ILE A 42 -1.28 -4.26 0.01
CA ILE A 42 -2.17 -5.42 -0.11
C ILE A 42 -3.35 -5.20 0.86
N VAL A 43 -4.33 -4.41 0.41
CA VAL A 43 -5.61 -4.25 1.10
C VAL A 43 -6.44 -5.50 0.84
N LYS A 44 -6.20 -6.57 1.61
CA LYS A 44 -7.10 -7.74 1.65
C LYS A 44 -8.09 -7.53 2.79
N GLN A 45 -9.39 -7.59 2.48
CA GLN A 45 -10.41 -7.84 3.49
C GLN A 45 -10.20 -9.24 4.09
N ARG A 46 -10.29 -9.33 5.40
CA ARG A 46 -10.34 -10.59 6.16
C ARG A 46 -11.44 -10.52 7.20
N ILE A 47 -11.76 -11.64 7.84
CA ILE A 47 -12.60 -11.64 9.03
C ILE A 47 -11.80 -11.20 10.27
N GLY A 48 -12.41 -10.32 11.07
CA GLY A 48 -11.93 -9.97 12.42
C GLY A 48 -12.67 -10.74 13.50
N SER A 49 -11.99 -11.01 14.62
CA SER A 49 -12.52 -11.82 15.73
C SER A 49 -13.06 -11.02 16.91
N SER A 50 -12.95 -9.69 16.91
CA SER A 50 -13.32 -8.85 18.08
C SER A 50 -14.82 -8.63 18.23
N ILE A 51 -15.61 -9.02 17.22
CA ILE A 51 -17.04 -9.25 17.34
C ILE A 51 -17.45 -10.45 16.47
N ILE A 52 -18.20 -11.38 17.06
CA ILE A 52 -18.77 -12.56 16.39
C ILE A 52 -20.16 -12.80 16.99
N GLY A 53 -21.19 -12.89 16.17
CA GLY A 53 -22.52 -13.33 16.57
C GLY A 53 -22.84 -14.73 16.02
N ALA A 54 -23.55 -15.55 16.80
CA ALA A 54 -24.02 -16.86 16.37
C ALA A 54 -25.29 -17.27 17.13
N SER A 55 -26.18 -18.03 16.49
CA SER A 55 -27.21 -18.82 17.17
C SER A 55 -26.60 -20.01 17.93
N ALA A 56 -27.38 -20.61 18.83
CA ALA A 56 -26.93 -21.77 19.60
C ALA A 56 -26.75 -22.98 18.67
N HIS A 57 -25.65 -23.71 18.84
CA HIS A 57 -25.24 -24.85 18.02
C HIS A 57 -25.09 -24.56 16.51
N HIS A 58 -24.88 -23.29 16.13
CA HIS A 58 -24.62 -22.91 14.73
C HIS A 58 -23.45 -23.75 14.14
N PRO A 59 -23.58 -24.35 12.93
CA PRO A 59 -22.61 -25.33 12.42
C PRO A 59 -21.16 -24.85 12.37
N VAL A 60 -20.96 -23.56 12.07
CA VAL A 60 -19.64 -22.89 12.12
C VAL A 60 -19.01 -23.00 13.51
N MET A 61 -19.79 -22.80 14.58
CA MET A 61 -19.28 -22.77 15.95
C MET A 61 -19.03 -24.17 16.52
N GLU A 62 -19.81 -25.18 16.11
CA GLU A 62 -19.49 -26.58 16.41
C GLU A 62 -18.20 -27.00 15.69
N ARG A 63 -18.07 -26.71 14.38
CA ARG A 63 -16.84 -26.96 13.61
C ARG A 63 -15.62 -26.21 14.17
N ALA A 64 -15.78 -24.93 14.53
CA ALA A 64 -14.73 -24.12 15.12
C ALA A 64 -14.17 -24.75 16.41
N VAL A 65 -15.02 -25.31 17.28
CA VAL A 65 -14.60 -25.94 18.53
C VAL A 65 -13.97 -27.33 18.30
N CYS A 66 -14.31 -28.01 17.20
CA CYS A 66 -13.66 -29.26 16.80
C CYS A 66 -12.31 -29.07 16.10
N GLU A 67 -12.11 -27.96 15.37
CA GLU A 67 -10.88 -27.70 14.58
C GLU A 67 -9.87 -26.78 15.27
N ALA A 68 -10.29 -25.92 16.22
CA ALA A 68 -9.39 -25.03 16.95
C ALA A 68 -8.44 -25.82 17.86
N LYS A 69 -7.15 -25.47 17.83
CA LYS A 69 -6.13 -26.17 18.63
C LYS A 69 -5.90 -25.46 19.96
N ALA A 70 -5.73 -26.24 21.03
CA ALA A 70 -5.34 -25.71 22.32
C ALA A 70 -3.88 -25.21 22.29
N HIS A 71 -3.61 -24.07 22.93
CA HIS A 71 -2.25 -23.55 23.10
C HIS A 71 -1.70 -23.83 24.49
N GLU A 72 -0.61 -24.59 24.53
CA GLU A 72 0.15 -24.89 25.75
C GLU A 72 1.12 -23.76 26.16
N VAL A 73 1.34 -22.78 25.27
CA VAL A 73 2.33 -21.70 25.45
C VAL A 73 1.65 -20.33 25.40
N PHE A 74 1.98 -19.47 26.35
CA PHE A 74 1.49 -18.09 26.42
C PHE A 74 1.98 -17.25 25.23
N GLY A 75 1.05 -16.70 24.45
CA GLY A 75 1.33 -15.81 23.32
C GLY A 75 0.11 -15.55 22.44
N HIS A 76 0.31 -14.81 21.34
CA HIS A 76 -0.70 -14.64 20.31
C HIS A 76 -0.34 -15.49 19.08
N ASN A 77 -1.14 -16.52 18.83
CA ASN A 77 -1.23 -17.24 17.57
C ASN A 77 -2.56 -16.83 16.90
N LYS A 78 -2.58 -16.64 15.58
CA LYS A 78 -3.77 -16.24 14.82
C LYS A 78 -4.32 -17.37 13.95
N GLU A 79 -3.48 -18.34 13.67
CA GLU A 79 -3.60 -19.43 12.71
C GLU A 79 -4.32 -20.67 13.27
N ASP A 80 -4.23 -20.92 14.58
CA ASP A 80 -4.78 -22.12 15.24
C ASP A 80 -6.12 -21.90 15.98
N SER A 81 -6.42 -20.67 16.41
CA SER A 81 -7.69 -20.32 17.07
C SER A 81 -8.09 -18.84 16.93
N GLY A 82 -7.45 -18.07 16.04
CA GLY A 82 -7.60 -16.60 15.96
C GLY A 82 -8.17 -16.09 14.62
N PRO A 83 -7.95 -14.81 14.28
CA PRO A 83 -8.54 -14.21 13.07
C PRO A 83 -7.86 -14.59 11.74
N ILE A 84 -7.03 -15.64 11.70
CA ILE A 84 -6.63 -16.32 10.46
C ILE A 84 -7.34 -17.67 10.38
N PHE A 85 -7.35 -18.46 11.48
CA PHE A 85 -8.23 -19.63 11.63
C PHE A 85 -9.68 -19.33 11.22
N LEU A 86 -10.22 -18.21 11.71
CA LEU A 86 -11.60 -17.77 11.40
C LEU A 86 -11.75 -17.27 9.95
N ASP A 87 -10.74 -16.63 9.35
CA ASP A 87 -10.75 -16.21 7.93
C ASP A 87 -10.68 -17.42 6.98
N ASP A 88 -10.01 -18.50 7.40
CA ASP A 88 -9.92 -19.76 6.67
C ASP A 88 -11.20 -20.59 6.81
N LEU A 89 -11.71 -20.80 8.03
CA LEU A 89 -12.93 -21.55 8.34
C LEU A 89 -14.16 -20.99 7.60
N LEU A 90 -14.31 -19.66 7.55
CA LEU A 90 -15.47 -18.99 6.98
C LEU A 90 -15.47 -18.91 5.44
N LYS A 91 -14.54 -19.59 4.76
CA LYS A 91 -14.57 -19.76 3.29
C LYS A 91 -15.57 -20.83 2.85
N ASP A 92 -15.75 -21.85 3.68
CA ASP A 92 -16.66 -22.98 3.40
C ASP A 92 -18.14 -22.63 3.66
N PHE A 93 -18.41 -21.42 4.14
CA PHE A 93 -19.72 -20.90 4.51
C PHE A 93 -19.96 -19.51 3.85
N PRO A 94 -20.01 -19.41 2.51
CA PRO A 94 -20.12 -18.13 1.80
C PRO A 94 -21.40 -17.33 2.12
N GLU A 95 -22.47 -17.99 2.53
CA GLU A 95 -23.80 -17.42 2.81
C GLU A 95 -23.90 -16.50 4.04
N LEU A 96 -22.93 -16.54 4.95
CA LEU A 96 -23.01 -15.87 6.25
C LEU A 96 -22.90 -14.34 6.18
N THR A 97 -23.56 -13.65 7.11
CA THR A 97 -23.53 -12.18 7.21
C THR A 97 -22.12 -11.68 7.54
N ARG A 98 -21.59 -10.79 6.71
CA ARG A 98 -20.27 -10.15 6.88
C ARG A 98 -20.43 -8.64 6.78
N TYR A 99 -20.36 -7.96 7.91
CA TYR A 99 -20.55 -6.51 7.98
C TYR A 99 -19.32 -5.73 7.50
N PRO A 100 -19.51 -4.50 6.98
CA PRO A 100 -18.42 -3.62 6.57
C PRO A 100 -17.42 -3.34 7.71
N LEU A 101 -16.20 -2.92 7.35
CA LEU A 101 -15.16 -2.51 8.30
C LEU A 101 -15.68 -1.40 9.23
N GLU A 102 -16.40 -0.46 8.61
CA GLU A 102 -16.91 0.79 9.14
C GLU A 102 -18.00 0.58 10.22
N TYR A 103 -18.51 -0.64 10.40
CA TYR A 103 -19.51 -0.94 11.44
C TYR A 103 -18.86 -1.20 12.80
N PHE A 104 -17.64 -1.79 12.83
CA PHE A 104 -17.03 -2.28 14.08
C PHE A 104 -15.54 -1.95 14.27
N TYR A 105 -14.86 -1.47 13.22
CA TYR A 105 -13.39 -1.33 13.16
C TYR A 105 -12.96 0.04 12.60
N SER A 106 -13.81 1.06 12.68
CA SER A 106 -13.51 2.43 12.25
C SER A 106 -12.28 3.00 12.98
N LYS A 107 -11.38 3.64 12.23
CA LYS A 107 -10.07 4.13 12.72
C LYS A 107 -10.01 5.66 12.84
N THR A 108 -10.96 6.36 12.24
CA THR A 108 -11.06 7.83 12.16
C THR A 108 -12.42 8.34 12.68
N SER A 109 -12.52 9.64 12.94
CA SER A 109 -13.78 10.33 13.25
C SER A 109 -14.83 10.13 12.16
N ASP A 110 -14.41 10.26 10.91
CA ASP A 110 -15.28 10.33 9.74
C ASP A 110 -15.88 8.94 9.44
N GLU A 111 -15.11 7.87 9.68
CA GLU A 111 -15.60 6.49 9.67
C GLU A 111 -16.49 6.15 10.89
N SER A 112 -16.45 6.95 11.97
CA SER A 112 -17.20 6.65 13.20
C SER A 112 -18.67 7.08 13.16
N GLU A 113 -19.07 8.00 12.27
CA GLU A 113 -20.48 8.41 12.10
C GLU A 113 -21.40 7.22 11.77
N ASN A 114 -20.86 6.23 11.06
CA ASN A 114 -21.56 5.03 10.64
C ASN A 114 -21.19 3.77 11.46
N ALA A 115 -20.37 3.92 12.51
CA ALA A 115 -19.95 2.81 13.36
C ALA A 115 -20.96 2.50 14.48
N TYR A 116 -21.14 1.21 14.74
CA TYR A 116 -21.80 0.71 15.94
C TYR A 116 -20.80 0.55 17.08
N LEU A 117 -19.58 0.10 16.76
CA LEU A 117 -18.52 -0.21 17.72
C LEU A 117 -17.18 0.39 17.28
N ILE A 118 -16.33 0.78 18.24
CA ILE A 118 -14.91 1.08 18.04
C ILE A 118 -14.09 0.07 18.85
N HIS A 119 -13.36 -0.82 18.17
CA HIS A 119 -12.38 -1.70 18.80
C HIS A 119 -11.03 -0.98 19.01
N HIS A 120 -10.57 -0.90 20.26
CA HIS A 120 -9.40 -0.10 20.63
C HIS A 120 -8.04 -0.80 20.47
N GLU A 121 -7.92 -2.04 19.99
CA GLU A 121 -6.64 -2.75 19.77
C GLU A 121 -5.68 -2.71 21.00
N ALA A 122 -6.19 -3.06 22.17
CA ALA A 122 -5.53 -2.94 23.47
C ALA A 122 -4.96 -1.53 23.74
N ARG A 123 -5.67 -0.47 23.33
CA ARG A 123 -5.36 0.94 23.66
C ARG A 123 -6.16 1.47 24.85
N ALA A 124 -7.38 0.99 25.08
CA ALA A 124 -8.27 1.49 26.14
C ALA A 124 -7.66 1.43 27.55
N TRP A 125 -6.85 0.40 27.85
CA TRP A 125 -6.29 0.13 29.17
C TRP A 125 -4.87 0.68 29.40
N ARG A 126 -4.36 1.53 28.50
CA ARG A 126 -2.95 1.97 28.55
C ARG A 126 -2.69 3.01 29.62
N THR A 127 -1.65 2.78 30.42
CA THR A 127 -1.24 3.70 31.49
C THR A 127 -0.50 4.93 30.94
N HIS A 128 -0.31 5.93 31.80
CA HIS A 128 0.61 7.04 31.52
C HIS A 128 2.04 6.57 31.17
N ALA A 129 2.50 5.41 31.67
CA ALA A 129 3.81 4.87 31.31
C ALA A 129 3.83 4.36 29.86
N ASP A 130 2.80 3.62 29.45
CA ASP A 130 2.64 3.09 28.08
C ASP A 130 2.50 4.21 27.05
N LEU A 131 1.75 5.26 27.39
CA LEU A 131 1.64 6.48 26.58
C LEU A 131 3.01 7.16 26.41
N ASN A 132 3.77 7.34 27.51
CA ASN A 132 5.11 7.91 27.45
C ASN A 132 6.08 7.05 26.63
N GLU A 133 5.98 5.72 26.68
CA GLU A 133 6.80 4.82 25.87
C GLU A 133 6.38 4.84 24.38
N ALA A 134 5.09 4.92 24.09
CA ALA A 134 4.57 5.14 22.74
C ALA A 134 5.06 6.47 22.14
N ILE A 135 5.00 7.56 22.91
CA ILE A 135 5.52 8.88 22.53
C ILE A 135 7.03 8.80 22.23
N LYS A 136 7.84 8.16 23.10
CA LYS A 136 9.28 7.94 22.85
C LYS A 136 9.52 7.18 21.54
N ARG A 137 8.76 6.10 21.27
CA ARG A 137 8.82 5.33 20.01
C ARG A 137 8.42 6.17 18.79
N MET A 138 7.41 7.03 18.91
CA MET A 138 6.99 7.96 17.85
C MET A 138 8.07 9.01 17.55
N TYR A 139 8.66 9.65 18.58
CA TYR A 139 9.78 10.59 18.38
C TYR A 139 11.00 9.92 17.72
N ALA A 140 11.34 8.69 18.09
CA ALA A 140 12.41 7.92 17.45
C ALA A 140 12.10 7.64 15.96
N LYS A 141 10.86 7.23 15.64
CA LYS A 141 10.39 7.03 14.25
C LYS A 141 10.43 8.33 13.44
N ALA A 142 9.96 9.44 14.01
CA ALA A 142 10.00 10.77 13.39
C ALA A 142 11.43 11.26 13.14
N LYS A 143 12.36 11.07 14.09
CA LYS A 143 13.79 11.39 13.92
C LYS A 143 14.42 10.58 12.78
N LYS A 144 14.10 9.28 12.66
CA LYS A 144 14.56 8.41 11.56
C LYS A 144 13.98 8.84 10.20
N LEU A 145 12.70 9.25 10.16
CA LEU A 145 12.07 9.78 8.95
C LEU A 145 12.66 11.13 8.52
N LYS A 146 12.85 12.08 9.44
CA LYS A 146 13.49 13.38 9.16
C LYS A 146 14.89 13.22 8.58
N ARG A 147 15.67 12.24 9.08
CA ARG A 147 16.97 11.90 8.49
C ARG A 147 16.83 11.37 7.05
N ARG A 148 15.95 10.40 6.79
CA ARG A 148 15.71 9.89 5.42
C ARG A 148 15.30 10.98 4.43
N VAL A 149 14.50 11.97 4.86
CA VAL A 149 14.12 13.13 4.02
C VAL A 149 15.34 14.00 3.69
N TRP A 150 16.18 14.28 4.69
CA TRP A 150 17.44 15.03 4.50
C TRP A 150 18.41 14.31 3.55
N ASP A 151 18.61 12.99 3.75
CA ASP A 151 19.47 12.17 2.91
C ASP A 151 19.00 12.18 1.43
N ARG A 152 17.68 12.12 1.20
CA ARG A 152 17.06 12.16 -0.13
C ARG A 152 17.09 13.56 -0.79
N ASP A 153 16.97 14.64 -0.01
CA ASP A 153 17.16 16.01 -0.53
C ASP A 153 18.63 16.27 -0.94
N ALA A 154 19.60 15.73 -0.19
CA ALA A 154 21.01 15.78 -0.56
C ALA A 154 21.30 15.01 -1.88
N GLU A 155 20.75 13.81 -2.04
CA GLU A 155 20.82 13.02 -3.27
C GLU A 155 20.17 13.75 -4.46
N LEU A 156 18.96 14.30 -4.30
CA LEU A 156 18.29 15.11 -5.32
C LEU A 156 19.10 16.36 -5.73
N LYS A 157 19.83 16.98 -4.79
CA LYS A 157 20.75 18.09 -5.07
C LYS A 157 21.99 17.67 -5.85
N LEU A 158 22.45 16.42 -5.72
CA LEU A 158 23.54 15.87 -6.54
C LEU A 158 23.04 15.55 -7.96
N LEU A 159 21.94 14.78 -8.08
CA LEU A 159 21.35 14.41 -9.37
C LEU A 159 20.96 15.63 -10.22
N ARG A 160 20.50 16.74 -9.59
CA ARG A 160 20.24 18.02 -10.27
C ARG A 160 21.51 18.68 -10.84
N LYS A 161 22.67 18.54 -10.19
CA LYS A 161 23.94 19.04 -10.71
C LYS A 161 24.43 18.19 -11.89
N GLU A 162 24.32 16.87 -11.77
CA GLU A 162 24.69 15.92 -12.81
C GLU A 162 23.86 16.11 -14.08
N LEU A 163 22.52 16.20 -13.96
CA LEU A 163 21.64 16.57 -15.08
C LEU A 163 22.00 17.91 -15.73
N ALA A 164 22.41 18.90 -14.94
CA ALA A 164 22.84 20.19 -15.45
C ALA A 164 24.21 20.13 -16.17
N GLN A 165 25.09 19.20 -15.80
CA GLN A 165 26.34 18.92 -16.52
C GLN A 165 26.06 18.18 -17.83
N LEU A 166 25.30 17.07 -17.78
CA LEU A 166 24.97 16.25 -18.96
C LEU A 166 24.26 17.08 -20.04
N ARG A 167 23.35 18.00 -19.66
CA ARG A 167 22.75 18.96 -20.61
C ARG A 167 23.79 19.84 -21.30
N ARG A 168 24.74 20.42 -20.55
CA ARG A 168 25.83 21.24 -21.13
C ARG A 168 26.77 20.44 -22.04
N GLU A 169 26.91 19.14 -21.81
CA GLU A 169 27.72 18.25 -22.64
C GLU A 169 26.98 17.82 -23.92
N LEU A 170 25.65 17.62 -23.84
CA LEU A 170 24.76 17.47 -24.98
C LEU A 170 24.79 18.74 -25.85
N ASP A 171 24.53 19.93 -25.28
CA ASP A 171 24.55 21.22 -25.99
C ASP A 171 25.87 21.43 -26.79
N LYS A 172 27.01 21.08 -26.19
CA LYS A 172 28.34 21.13 -26.84
C LYS A 172 28.46 20.13 -27.98
N SER A 173 27.93 18.92 -27.80
CA SER A 173 27.99 17.84 -28.77
C SER A 173 27.11 18.11 -29.98
N GLU A 174 25.93 18.69 -29.77
CA GLU A 174 25.03 19.11 -30.85
C GLU A 174 25.63 20.27 -31.66
N ARG A 175 26.14 21.33 -31.01
CA ARG A 175 26.86 22.42 -31.70
C ARG A 175 28.09 21.92 -32.48
N LYS A 176 28.77 20.88 -31.98
CA LYS A 176 29.87 20.21 -32.70
C LYS A 176 29.37 19.45 -33.93
N ARG A 177 28.25 18.72 -33.83
CA ARG A 177 27.57 18.05 -34.95
C ARG A 177 27.16 19.06 -36.02
N GLU A 178 26.45 20.13 -35.65
CA GLU A 178 26.02 21.20 -36.55
C GLU A 178 27.19 21.82 -37.33
N LYS A 179 28.31 22.11 -36.63
CA LYS A 179 29.52 22.65 -37.26
C LYS A 179 30.14 21.66 -38.27
N LEU A 180 30.20 20.38 -37.93
CA LEU A 180 30.70 19.33 -38.83
C LEU A 180 29.79 19.14 -40.04
N GLU A 181 28.47 19.16 -39.85
CA GLU A 181 27.51 19.12 -40.96
C GLU A 181 27.65 20.33 -41.89
N ALA A 182 27.81 21.54 -41.36
CA ALA A 182 28.04 22.75 -42.15
C ALA A 182 29.37 22.68 -42.95
N GLN A 183 30.42 22.13 -42.35
CA GLN A 183 31.70 21.88 -43.04
C GLN A 183 31.56 20.81 -44.15
N LEU A 184 30.82 19.73 -43.91
CA LEU A 184 30.55 18.70 -44.92
C LEU A 184 29.73 19.28 -46.09
N ARG A 185 28.63 19.99 -45.80
CA ARG A 185 27.78 20.63 -46.83
C ARG A 185 28.56 21.63 -47.68
N SER A 186 29.41 22.47 -47.08
CA SER A 186 30.23 23.45 -47.82
C SER A 186 31.36 22.79 -48.62
N GLY A 187 32.05 21.79 -48.08
CA GLY A 187 33.07 21.02 -48.81
C GLY A 187 32.50 20.29 -50.02
N PHE A 188 31.34 19.63 -49.85
CA PHE A 188 30.65 18.93 -50.94
C PHE A 188 30.18 19.90 -52.03
N ALA A 189 29.65 21.07 -51.66
CA ALA A 189 29.29 22.13 -52.62
C ALA A 189 30.52 22.65 -53.39
N HIS A 190 31.69 22.76 -52.75
CA HIS A 190 32.93 23.17 -53.43
C HIS A 190 33.45 22.10 -54.39
N GLN A 191 33.38 20.81 -54.02
CA GLN A 191 33.71 19.69 -54.91
C GLN A 191 32.77 19.63 -56.12
N LEU A 192 31.45 19.81 -55.90
CA LEU A 192 30.45 19.81 -56.97
C LEU A 192 30.69 20.94 -57.98
N ARG A 193 30.97 22.16 -57.51
CA ARG A 193 31.35 23.31 -58.37
C ARG A 193 32.62 23.00 -59.18
N ALA A 194 33.64 22.43 -58.54
CA ALA A 194 34.89 22.04 -59.21
C ALA A 194 34.72 20.86 -60.20
N SER A 195 33.70 20.02 -60.01
CA SER A 195 33.31 19.00 -60.99
C SER A 195 32.66 19.65 -62.23
N ILE A 196 31.59 20.44 -62.02
CA ILE A 196 30.85 21.13 -63.08
C ILE A 196 31.76 22.03 -63.93
N ALA A 197 32.73 22.72 -63.30
CA ALA A 197 33.72 23.53 -64.00
C ALA A 197 34.61 22.70 -64.95
N ARG A 198 35.06 21.52 -64.51
CA ARG A 198 35.86 20.61 -65.35
C ARG A 198 35.05 20.05 -66.52
N THR A 199 33.80 19.63 -66.29
CA THR A 199 32.91 19.16 -67.37
C THR A 199 32.67 20.24 -68.44
N ARG A 200 32.48 21.51 -68.02
CA ARG A 200 32.30 22.65 -68.93
C ARG A 200 33.55 23.02 -69.73
N LEU A 201 34.75 22.73 -69.21
CA LEU A 201 36.01 22.95 -69.92
C LEU A 201 36.32 21.80 -70.90
N GLY A 202 36.09 20.55 -70.50
CA GLY A 202 36.26 19.37 -71.37
C GLY A 202 35.39 19.45 -72.64
N GLY A 203 34.09 19.63 -72.48
CA GLY A 203 33.13 19.75 -73.61
C GLY A 203 33.28 20.99 -74.50
N ARG A 204 34.34 21.79 -74.29
CA ARG A 204 34.75 22.92 -75.14
C ARG A 204 36.01 22.63 -75.96
N LEU A 205 36.74 21.55 -75.67
CA LEU A 205 37.86 21.05 -76.45
C LEU A 205 37.40 20.09 -77.56
N GLU A 206 36.35 19.30 -77.31
CA GLU A 206 35.72 18.37 -78.26
C GLU A 206 34.85 19.05 -79.35
N ARG A 207 35.06 20.35 -79.61
CA ARG A 207 34.34 21.13 -80.64
C ARG A 207 35.30 21.99 -81.48
N ARG A 208 36.42 21.39 -81.86
CA ARG A 208 37.39 21.87 -82.85
C ARG A 208 37.87 20.69 -83.67
#